data_AF-A0A8X6MNK7-F1
#
_entry.id   AF-A0A8X6MNK7-F1
#
_cell.length_a   1.000
_cell.length_b   1.000
_cell.length_c   1.000
_cell.angle_alpha   90.00
_cell.angle_beta   90.00
_cell.angle_gamma   90.00
#
_symmetry.space_group_name_H-M   'P 1'
#
loop_
_entity.id
_entity.type
_entity.pdbx_description
1 polymer ?
#
loop_
_entity_poly.entity_id
_entity_poly.type
_entity_poly.pdbx_seq_one_letter_code
_entity_poly.pdbx_strand_id
1 'polypeptide(L)'
;MVLFHHNYRPWNLSAHPHLAAHQHLGVRIVLSELRSTFWILKERQSIKQVLHKCHSYKPSKAKCGKQIEAPLPSERVVPSARFTNTGIEFPGPVNIHCLKSRDTAYIALFTCATRALHIELVSDLTMDKFLLALQRFAATHTTYTDSASTFHATNKELVPLWQALSSFA
;
A
#
# COMPACT_ATOMS: atom_id res chain seq x y z
N MET A 1 -50.60 25.65 5.99
CA MET A 1 -50.21 26.96 6.56
C MET A 1 -48.91 27.39 5.92
N VAL A 2 -48.98 28.28 4.92
CA VAL A 2 -47.83 28.75 4.14
C VAL A 2 -47.27 29.98 4.86
N LEU A 3 -46.13 29.83 5.54
CA LEU A 3 -45.41 30.98 6.09
C LEU A 3 -44.50 31.56 5.00
N PHE A 4 -45.04 32.48 4.20
CA PHE A 4 -44.22 33.47 3.50
C PHE A 4 -43.64 34.40 4.56
N HIS A 5 -42.48 34.06 5.12
CA HIS A 5 -41.80 34.98 6.02
C HIS A 5 -41.19 36.12 5.16
N HIS A 6 -41.86 37.25 5.21
CA HIS A 6 -41.57 38.51 4.52
C HIS A 6 -40.34 39.19 5.13
N ASN A 7 -39.18 38.53 5.08
CA ASN A 7 -37.90 39.14 5.45
C ASN A 7 -36.81 38.56 4.55
N TYR A 8 -36.48 39.30 3.49
CA TYR A 8 -35.29 39.09 2.66
C TYR A 8 -34.02 39.37 3.48
N ARG A 9 -33.70 38.49 4.43
CA ARG A 9 -32.31 38.36 4.90
C ARG A 9 -31.60 37.44 3.90
N PRO A 10 -30.41 37.79 3.40
CA PRO A 10 -29.62 36.88 2.57
C PRO A 10 -29.36 35.61 3.39
N TRP A 11 -30.01 34.51 3.00
CA TRP A 11 -30.00 33.23 3.70
C TRP A 11 -28.57 32.69 3.75
N ASN A 12 -27.94 32.73 4.92
CA ASN A 12 -26.62 32.14 5.12
C ASN A 12 -26.77 30.62 5.34
N LEU A 13 -26.91 29.87 4.25
CA LEU A 13 -27.12 28.42 4.25
C LEU A 13 -26.04 27.65 5.05
N SER A 14 -24.85 28.21 5.29
CA SER A 14 -23.78 27.53 6.02
C SER A 14 -24.03 27.44 7.54
N ALA A 15 -24.94 28.24 8.09
CA ALA A 15 -25.17 28.33 9.55
C ALA A 15 -26.36 27.47 10.05
N HIS A 16 -27.04 26.73 9.17
CA HIS A 16 -28.19 25.91 9.59
C HIS A 16 -27.75 24.57 10.20
N PRO A 17 -28.29 24.17 11.37
CA PRO A 17 -27.91 22.94 12.05
C PRO A 17 -28.18 21.66 11.22
N HIS A 18 -29.27 21.63 10.44
CA HIS A 18 -29.58 20.51 9.54
C HIS A 18 -28.52 20.34 8.42
N LEU A 19 -27.97 21.45 7.92
CA LEU A 19 -26.90 21.40 6.93
C LEU A 19 -25.58 20.97 7.59
N ALA A 20 -25.26 21.44 8.80
CA ALA A 20 -24.06 21.01 9.53
C ALA A 20 -24.05 19.49 9.81
N ALA A 21 -25.20 18.91 10.16
CA ALA A 21 -25.32 17.46 10.44
C ALA A 21 -25.24 16.57 9.19
N HIS A 22 -25.65 17.07 8.02
CA HIS A 22 -25.82 16.26 6.80
C HIS A 22 -24.97 16.71 5.61
N GLN A 23 -23.99 17.59 5.84
CA GLN A 23 -23.09 18.20 4.84
C GLN A 23 -22.21 17.20 4.05
N HIS A 24 -22.24 15.91 4.38
CA HIS A 24 -21.46 14.87 3.71
C HIS A 24 -22.30 13.76 3.07
N LEU A 25 -23.60 13.69 3.39
CA LEU A 25 -24.52 12.62 2.94
C LEU A 25 -25.04 12.86 1.52
N GLY A 26 -24.81 14.05 0.97
CA GLY A 26 -25.10 14.41 -0.41
C GLY A 26 -26.42 15.14 -0.62
N VAL A 27 -26.55 15.70 -1.82
CA VAL A 27 -27.57 16.71 -2.16
C VAL A 27 -29.01 16.22 -1.91
N ARG A 28 -29.31 14.94 -2.15
CA ARG A 28 -30.68 14.41 -2.00
C ARG A 28 -31.15 14.38 -0.56
N ILE A 29 -30.29 13.97 0.37
CA ILE A 29 -30.63 13.83 1.78
C ILE A 29 -30.86 15.22 2.39
N VAL A 30 -29.93 16.15 2.14
CA VAL A 30 -30.05 17.54 2.60
C VAL A 30 -31.31 18.22 2.04
N LEU A 31 -31.65 17.96 0.78
CA LEU A 31 -32.83 18.52 0.13
C LEU A 31 -34.15 17.92 0.65
N SER A 32 -34.18 16.61 0.98
CA SER A 32 -35.34 15.99 1.61
C SER A 32 -35.62 16.58 2.99
N GLU A 33 -34.56 16.82 3.76
CA GLU A 33 -34.65 17.39 5.10
C GLU A 33 -35.10 18.86 5.06
N LEU A 34 -34.53 19.68 4.16
CA LEU A 34 -34.90 21.09 4.04
C LEU A 34 -36.35 21.29 3.59
N ARG A 35 -36.89 20.38 2.77
CA ARG A 35 -38.30 20.42 2.32
C ARG A 35 -39.31 20.11 3.42
N SER A 36 -38.89 19.47 4.51
CA SER A 36 -39.78 19.19 5.65
C SER A 36 -40.17 20.47 6.40
N THR A 37 -39.33 21.51 6.30
CA THR A 37 -39.41 22.72 7.14
C THR A 37 -39.41 24.02 6.35
N PHE A 38 -38.87 24.05 5.13
CA PHE A 38 -38.70 25.27 4.35
C PHE A 38 -39.04 25.08 2.87
N TRP A 39 -39.54 26.15 2.24
CA TRP A 39 -39.73 26.21 0.79
C TRP A 39 -38.74 27.21 0.18
N ILE A 40 -37.61 26.70 -0.32
CA ILE A 40 -36.48 27.51 -0.81
C ILE A 40 -36.44 27.49 -2.34
N LEU A 41 -36.44 28.68 -2.96
CA LEU A 41 -36.24 28.81 -4.40
C LEU A 41 -34.80 28.44 -4.79
N LYS A 42 -34.63 27.63 -5.84
CA LYS A 42 -33.33 27.13 -6.34
C LYS A 42 -32.51 26.34 -5.28
N GLU A 43 -33.18 25.73 -4.30
CA GLU A 43 -32.59 24.96 -3.20
C GLU A 43 -31.43 24.04 -3.63
N ARG A 44 -31.59 23.29 -4.72
CA ARG A 44 -30.63 22.29 -5.18
C ARG A 44 -29.30 22.91 -5.59
N GLN A 45 -29.32 24.11 -6.16
CA GLN A 45 -28.11 24.82 -6.60
C GLN A 45 -27.35 25.39 -5.39
N SER A 46 -28.07 25.98 -4.44
CA SER A 46 -27.52 26.49 -3.19
C SER A 46 -26.91 25.37 -2.33
N ILE A 47 -27.59 24.23 -2.20
CA ILE A 47 -27.09 23.04 -1.48
C ILE A 47 -25.81 22.51 -2.15
N LYS A 48 -25.79 22.40 -3.48
CA LYS A 48 -24.57 21.98 -4.20
C LYS A 48 -23.39 22.90 -3.90
N GLN A 49 -23.57 24.22 -3.91
CA GLN A 49 -22.50 25.18 -3.64
C GLN A 49 -21.90 25.00 -2.23
N VAL A 50 -22.75 24.75 -1.22
CA VAL A 50 -22.30 24.49 0.16
C VAL A 50 -21.56 23.16 0.26
N LEU A 51 -22.13 22.08 -0.31
CA LEU A 51 -21.52 20.76 -0.28
C LEU A 51 -20.18 20.72 -1.03
N HIS A 52 -20.03 21.46 -2.13
CA HIS A 52 -18.76 21.56 -2.85
C HIS A 52 -17.65 22.27 -2.05
N LYS A 53 -17.98 23.08 -1.05
CA LYS A 53 -17.00 23.69 -0.12
C LYS A 53 -16.63 22.74 1.02
N CYS A 54 -17.41 21.69 1.23
CA CYS A 54 -17.26 20.78 2.34
C CYS A 54 -16.09 19.80 2.14
N HIS A 55 -15.16 19.73 3.10
CA HIS A 55 -13.94 18.93 2.98
C HIS A 55 -14.25 17.42 2.88
N SER A 56 -15.18 16.89 3.68
CA SER A 56 -15.48 15.45 3.69
C SER A 56 -16.41 14.99 2.56
N TYR A 57 -17.13 15.90 1.89
CA TYR A 57 -17.97 15.57 0.74
C TYR A 57 -17.15 15.37 -0.56
N LYS A 58 -15.99 16.04 -0.69
CA LYS A 58 -15.15 15.92 -1.89
C LYS A 58 -14.55 14.51 -2.06
N PRO A 59 -13.92 13.89 -1.03
CA PRO A 59 -13.38 12.54 -1.12
C PRO A 59 -14.47 11.50 -1.35
N SER A 60 -15.63 11.61 -0.69
CA SER A 60 -16.72 10.64 -0.83
C SER A 60 -17.36 10.59 -2.22
N LYS A 61 -17.18 11.67 -3.01
CA LYS A 61 -17.59 11.78 -4.41
C LYS A 61 -16.46 11.53 -5.40
N ALA A 62 -15.23 11.34 -4.93
CA ALA A 62 -14.10 11.07 -5.81
C ALA A 62 -14.36 9.77 -6.59
N LYS A 63 -14.10 9.79 -7.90
CA LYS A 63 -14.11 8.56 -8.68
C LYS A 63 -12.92 7.72 -8.23
N CYS A 64 -13.11 6.40 -8.12
CA CYS A 64 -12.00 5.48 -7.92
C CYS A 64 -10.96 5.72 -9.02
N GLY A 65 -9.70 5.93 -8.62
CA GLY A 65 -8.60 6.03 -9.59
C GLY A 65 -8.51 4.74 -10.38
N LYS A 66 -8.22 4.84 -11.68
CA LYS A 66 -7.88 3.65 -12.46
C LYS A 66 -6.42 3.31 -12.16
N GLN A 67 -6.18 2.12 -11.63
CA GLN A 67 -4.83 1.59 -11.52
C GLN A 67 -4.29 1.35 -12.93
N ILE A 68 -3.19 2.03 -13.29
CA ILE A 68 -2.44 1.73 -14.50
C ILE A 68 -1.48 0.61 -14.11
N GLU A 69 -1.75 -0.60 -14.59
CA GLU A 69 -0.87 -1.74 -14.35
C GLU A 69 0.25 -1.75 -15.38
N ALA A 70 1.51 -1.76 -14.92
CA ALA A 70 2.65 -2.05 -15.77
C ALA A 70 2.64 -3.55 -16.13
N PRO A 71 3.14 -3.94 -17.32
CA PRO A 71 3.30 -5.35 -17.65
C PRO A 71 4.21 -6.04 -16.62
N LEU A 72 3.79 -7.20 -16.13
CA LEU A 72 4.59 -8.00 -15.21
C LEU A 72 5.88 -8.49 -15.92
N PRO A 73 7.02 -8.57 -15.21
CA PRO A 73 8.23 -9.18 -15.74
C PRO A 73 7.95 -10.61 -16.20
N SER A 74 8.53 -10.99 -17.34
CA SER A 74 8.36 -12.33 -17.93
C SER A 74 8.76 -13.44 -16.94
N GLU A 75 9.71 -13.15 -16.08
CA GLU A 75 10.29 -13.98 -15.02
C GLU A 75 9.27 -14.36 -13.95
N ARG A 76 8.18 -13.59 -13.79
CA ARG A 76 7.05 -13.93 -12.89
C ARG A 76 5.90 -14.67 -13.56
N VAL A 77 5.84 -14.63 -14.89
CA VAL A 77 4.68 -15.12 -15.66
C VAL A 77 5.00 -16.43 -16.36
N VAL A 78 6.23 -16.60 -16.84
CA VAL A 78 6.69 -17.81 -17.51
C VAL A 78 6.97 -18.89 -16.45
N PRO A 79 6.37 -20.09 -16.56
CA PRO A 79 6.70 -21.20 -15.69
C PRO A 79 8.18 -21.57 -15.82
N SER A 80 8.91 -21.52 -14.71
CA SER A 80 10.31 -21.97 -14.62
C SER A 80 10.42 -23.13 -13.63
N ALA A 81 11.58 -23.79 -13.59
CA ALA A 81 11.89 -24.69 -12.49
C ALA A 81 11.91 -23.91 -11.16
N ARG A 82 11.79 -24.63 -10.04
CA ARG A 82 11.83 -24.00 -8.70
C ARG A 82 13.17 -23.32 -8.51
N PHE A 83 13.14 -22.12 -7.94
CA PHE A 83 14.31 -21.29 -7.64
C PHE A 83 15.17 -20.88 -8.85
N THR A 84 14.68 -21.06 -10.09
CA THR A 84 15.32 -20.49 -11.28
C THR A 84 15.43 -18.99 -11.15
N ASN A 85 14.31 -18.30 -10.97
CA ASN A 85 14.28 -16.87 -10.67
C ASN A 85 13.98 -16.73 -9.17
N THR A 86 14.99 -16.35 -8.39
CA THR A 86 14.86 -16.23 -6.93
C THR A 86 14.93 -14.78 -6.48
N GLY A 87 13.86 -14.31 -5.85
CA GLY A 87 13.84 -13.05 -5.12
C GLY A 87 14.27 -13.24 -3.67
N ILE A 88 15.07 -12.33 -3.14
CA ILE A 88 15.54 -12.35 -1.74
C ILE A 88 14.93 -11.16 -0.99
N GLU A 89 14.26 -11.44 0.12
CA GLU A 89 13.61 -10.41 0.94
C GLU A 89 13.94 -10.57 2.43
N PHE A 90 14.02 -9.43 3.13
CA PHE A 90 14.16 -9.36 4.58
C PHE A 90 12.96 -8.60 5.16
N PRO A 91 11.98 -9.28 5.79
CA PRO A 91 10.77 -8.66 6.29
C PRO A 91 10.99 -7.76 7.53
N GLY A 92 12.23 -7.65 8.01
CA GLY A 92 12.63 -6.86 9.17
C GLY A 92 13.18 -7.71 10.32
N PRO A 93 13.63 -7.06 11.42
CA PRO A 93 14.16 -7.76 12.58
C PRO A 93 13.05 -8.49 13.34
N VAL A 94 13.35 -9.72 13.75
CA VAL A 94 12.52 -10.55 14.64
C VAL A 94 13.21 -10.68 15.99
N ASN A 95 12.42 -10.54 17.05
CA ASN A 95 12.91 -10.75 18.40
C ASN A 95 12.98 -12.25 18.69
N ILE A 96 14.17 -12.75 18.98
CA ILE A 96 14.40 -14.13 19.40
C ILE A 96 14.66 -14.19 20.90
N HIS A 97 14.12 -15.21 21.55
CA HIS A 97 14.46 -15.53 22.94
C HIS A 97 15.55 -16.59 22.94
N CYS A 98 16.76 -16.19 23.32
CA CYS A 98 17.80 -17.10 23.75
C CYS A 98 17.65 -17.35 25.25
N LEU A 99 18.13 -18.51 25.73
CA LEU A 99 18.02 -18.95 27.14
C LEU A 99 18.44 -17.90 28.19
N LYS A 100 19.25 -16.90 27.82
CA LYS A 100 19.77 -15.86 28.71
C LYS A 100 19.68 -14.42 28.17
N SER A 101 19.16 -14.22 26.95
CA SER A 101 19.14 -12.91 26.29
C SER A 101 17.94 -12.77 25.35
N ARG A 102 17.48 -11.53 25.17
CA ARG A 102 16.64 -11.14 24.04
C ARG A 102 17.56 -10.61 22.97
N ASP A 103 17.64 -11.32 21.86
CA ASP A 103 18.44 -10.91 20.72
C ASP A 103 17.51 -10.58 19.54
N THR A 104 18.03 -9.78 18.63
CA THR A 104 17.38 -9.51 17.35
C THR A 104 18.04 -10.38 16.29
N ALA A 105 17.22 -11.04 15.48
CA ALA A 105 17.67 -11.77 14.30
C ALA A 105 16.88 -11.26 13.07
N TYR A 106 17.30 -11.67 11.90
CA TYR A 106 16.67 -11.37 10.63
C TYR A 106 16.30 -12.66 9.93
N ILE A 107 15.27 -12.60 9.10
CA ILE A 107 14.84 -13.73 8.30
C ILE A 107 15.20 -13.42 6.84
N ALA A 108 16.05 -14.26 6.24
CA ALA A 108 16.26 -14.25 4.79
C ALA A 108 15.18 -15.12 4.15
N LEU A 109 14.35 -14.51 3.30
CA LEU A 109 13.32 -15.19 2.52
C LEU A 109 13.77 -15.30 1.08
N PHE A 110 13.96 -16.54 0.61
CA PHE A 110 14.23 -16.85 -0.79
C PHE A 110 12.94 -17.32 -1.44
N THR A 111 12.40 -16.51 -2.35
CA THR A 111 11.10 -16.69 -3.00
C THR A 111 11.26 -16.97 -4.48
N CYS A 112 10.36 -17.76 -5.06
CA CYS A 112 10.34 -18.02 -6.50
C CYS A 112 8.93 -17.84 -7.08
N ALA A 113 8.83 -17.61 -8.41
CA ALA A 113 7.57 -17.49 -9.16
C ALA A 113 6.61 -18.67 -8.92
N THR A 114 7.14 -19.87 -8.63
CA THR A 114 6.34 -21.07 -8.31
C THR A 114 5.77 -21.09 -6.88
N ARG A 115 5.83 -19.97 -6.14
CA ARG A 115 5.44 -19.86 -4.72
C ARG A 115 6.22 -20.78 -3.76
N ALA A 116 7.40 -21.24 -4.18
CA ALA A 116 8.32 -21.92 -3.28
C ALA A 116 9.02 -20.88 -2.39
N LEU A 117 9.24 -21.24 -1.13
CA LEU A 117 9.87 -20.40 -0.13
C LEU A 117 10.95 -21.19 0.62
N HIS A 118 12.17 -20.69 0.62
CA HIS A 118 13.23 -21.13 1.53
C HIS A 118 13.47 -20.04 2.57
N ILE A 119 13.47 -20.41 3.83
CA ILE A 119 13.52 -19.49 4.98
C ILE A 119 14.79 -19.78 5.75
N GLU A 120 15.55 -18.72 6.05
CA GLU A 120 16.77 -18.85 6.82
C GLU A 120 16.87 -17.79 7.91
N LEU A 121 17.32 -18.20 9.10
CA LEU A 121 17.55 -17.28 10.21
C LEU A 121 18.99 -16.75 10.14
N VAL A 122 19.14 -15.44 10.19
CA VAL A 122 20.42 -14.73 10.14
C VAL A 122 20.56 -13.88 11.40
N SER A 123 21.71 -13.91 12.05
CA SER A 123 21.92 -13.18 13.31
C SER A 123 21.92 -11.65 13.13
N ASP A 124 22.37 -11.18 11.97
CA ASP A 124 22.50 -9.76 11.64
C ASP A 124 22.40 -9.55 10.12
N LEU A 125 22.32 -8.30 9.67
CA LEU A 125 22.31 -7.95 8.23
C LEU A 125 23.72 -7.68 7.68
N THR A 126 24.76 -8.24 8.30
CA THR A 126 26.12 -8.10 7.75
C THR A 126 26.31 -8.98 6.50
N MET A 127 27.23 -8.56 5.66
CA MET A 127 27.54 -9.24 4.39
C MET A 127 28.00 -10.69 4.61
N ASP A 128 28.83 -10.93 5.63
CA ASP A 128 29.34 -12.28 5.91
C ASP A 128 28.21 -13.25 6.27
N LYS A 129 27.26 -12.81 7.11
CA LYS A 129 26.12 -13.65 7.50
C LYS A 129 25.16 -13.86 6.35
N PHE A 130 24.97 -12.84 5.51
CA PHE A 130 24.19 -12.98 4.28
C PHE A 130 24.82 -13.96 3.29
N LEU A 131 26.14 -13.88 3.06
CA LEU A 131 26.86 -14.79 2.17
C LEU A 131 26.78 -16.23 2.64
N LEU A 132 26.91 -16.48 3.95
CA LEU A 132 26.72 -17.82 4.51
C LEU A 132 25.30 -18.34 4.29
N ALA A 133 24.29 -17.49 4.40
CA ALA A 133 22.92 -17.85 4.09
C ALA A 133 22.74 -18.18 2.59
N LEU A 134 23.26 -17.32 1.73
CA LEU A 134 23.24 -17.53 0.29
C LEU A 134 23.96 -18.82 -0.11
N GLN A 135 25.09 -19.14 0.51
CA GLN A 135 25.83 -20.39 0.27
C GLN A 135 25.03 -21.62 0.69
N ARG A 136 24.36 -21.59 1.85
CA ARG A 136 23.50 -22.70 2.30
C ARG A 136 22.32 -22.92 1.36
N PHE A 137 21.74 -21.84 0.86
CA PHE A 137 20.69 -21.90 -0.16
C PHE A 137 21.22 -22.42 -1.51
N ALA A 138 22.32 -21.85 -2.03
CA ALA A 138 22.89 -22.21 -3.34
C ALA A 138 23.47 -23.63 -3.38
N ALA A 139 23.98 -24.15 -2.26
CA ALA A 139 24.41 -25.55 -2.15
C ALA A 139 23.28 -26.55 -2.45
N THR A 140 22.02 -26.12 -2.36
CA THR A 140 20.85 -26.96 -2.62
C THR A 140 20.14 -26.62 -3.93
N HIS A 141 20.41 -25.46 -4.55
CA HIS A 141 19.69 -24.97 -5.72
C HIS A 141 20.60 -24.13 -6.64
N THR A 142 20.46 -24.29 -7.96
CA THR A 142 21.04 -23.35 -8.93
C THR A 142 20.23 -22.06 -8.93
N THR A 143 20.82 -20.99 -8.42
CA THR A 143 20.14 -19.70 -8.24
C THR A 143 20.45 -18.77 -9.42
N TYR A 144 19.43 -18.16 -10.02
CA TYR A 144 19.61 -16.96 -10.85
C TYR A 144 18.80 -15.84 -10.20
N THR A 145 19.50 -14.82 -9.70
CA THR A 145 18.87 -13.67 -9.04
C THR A 145 18.70 -12.55 -10.05
N ASP A 146 17.46 -12.29 -10.46
CA ASP A 146 17.06 -11.03 -11.07
C ASP A 146 16.41 -10.17 -9.97
N SER A 147 16.92 -8.96 -9.76
CA SER A 147 16.35 -8.00 -8.81
C SER A 147 16.41 -8.37 -7.31
N ALA A 148 17.50 -7.99 -6.66
CA ALA A 148 17.42 -7.51 -5.29
C ALA A 148 17.60 -5.99 -5.33
N SER A 149 16.53 -5.20 -5.23
CA SER A 149 16.67 -3.74 -5.03
C SER A 149 17.38 -3.41 -3.71
N THR A 150 17.38 -4.34 -2.76
CA THR A 150 18.18 -4.33 -1.52
C THR A 150 19.69 -4.47 -1.76
N PHE A 151 20.14 -4.79 -2.99
CA PHE A 151 21.56 -4.98 -3.32
C PHE A 151 22.35 -3.73 -3.68
N HIS A 152 21.74 -2.54 -3.72
CA HIS A 152 22.49 -1.34 -4.16
C HIS A 152 23.68 -0.99 -3.25
N ALA A 153 23.72 -1.49 -2.01
CA ALA A 153 24.89 -1.40 -1.13
C ALA A 153 25.89 -2.58 -1.30
N THR A 154 25.45 -3.72 -1.84
CA THR A 154 26.18 -4.99 -1.80
C THR A 154 26.65 -5.49 -3.18
N ASN A 155 26.28 -4.78 -4.25
CA ASN A 155 26.56 -5.15 -5.64
C ASN A 155 28.06 -5.16 -6.01
N LYS A 156 28.90 -4.40 -5.30
CA LYS A 156 30.33 -4.27 -5.66
C LYS A 156 31.17 -5.50 -5.32
N GLU A 157 30.80 -6.25 -4.27
CA GLU A 157 31.52 -7.46 -3.82
C GLU A 157 30.81 -8.75 -4.24
N LEU A 158 29.50 -8.70 -4.48
CA LEU A 158 28.73 -9.90 -4.82
C LEU A 158 28.94 -10.36 -6.26
N VAL A 159 29.18 -9.47 -7.22
CA VAL A 159 29.47 -9.85 -8.61
C VAL A 159 30.71 -10.77 -8.72
N PRO A 160 31.88 -10.44 -8.14
CA PRO A 160 33.04 -11.33 -8.20
C PRO A 160 32.84 -12.62 -7.39
N LEU A 161 32.18 -12.58 -6.24
CA LEU A 161 31.87 -13.79 -5.45
C LEU A 161 30.89 -14.72 -6.16
N TRP A 162 29.91 -14.16 -6.86
CA TRP A 162 28.96 -14.91 -7.68
C TRP A 162 29.68 -15.61 -8.84
N GLN A 163 30.55 -14.88 -9.56
CA GLN A 163 31.38 -15.45 -10.61
C GLN A 163 32.24 -16.60 -10.08
N ALA A 164 32.88 -16.42 -8.91
CA ALA A 164 33.65 -17.47 -8.26
C ALA A 164 32.80 -18.69 -7.91
N LEU A 165 31.63 -18.52 -7.28
CA LEU A 165 30.74 -19.63 -6.93
C LEU A 165 30.17 -20.36 -8.15
N SER A 166 29.86 -19.63 -9.23
CA SER A 166 29.40 -20.22 -10.51
C SER A 166 30.50 -20.95 -11.28
N SER A 167 31.78 -20.74 -10.93
CA SER A 167 32.92 -21.43 -11.55
C SER A 167 33.31 -22.75 -10.88
N PHE A 168 32.70 -23.07 -9.73
CA PHE A 168 32.87 -24.33 -9.01
C PHE A 168 31.76 -25.36 -9.29
N ALA A 169 30.85 -25.06 -10.23
CA ALA A 169 29.77 -25.94 -10.68
C ALA A 169 30.08 -26.50 -12.08
#